data_AF-A0A7R9MT86-F1
#
_entry.id   AF-A0A7R9MT86-F1
#
_cell.length_a   1.000
_cell.length_b   1.000
_cell.length_c   1.000
_cell.angle_alpha   90.00
_cell.angle_beta   90.00
_cell.angle_gamma   90.00
#
_symmetry.space_group_name_H-M   'P 1'
#
loop_
_entity.id
_entity.type
_entity.pdbx_description
1 polymer ?
#
loop_
_entity_poly.entity_id
_entity_poly.type
_entity_poly.pdbx_seq_one_letter_code
_entity_poly.pdbx_strand_id
1 'polypeptide(L)'
;ETMAFVKTKYADQSDDWPDIQFHVLPGSTSSDYGTRIKKVQGLTDELYSAFKPYSGLPAFTILPTLLRPLSRGFIRLRSANPFKHPVIDPKFFSDERDLDVLVEGMKLALAVAQTPPLQKYNATPIQTSYPQCKAHTLYSDAYLRCMVQTYTSIIYHPMGTCRMGPADDQNSVVDLQLRVIGVRGIRVVDGSVIP
;
A
#
# COMPACT_ATOMS: atom_id res chain seq x y z
N GLU A 1 -12.07 -8.04 10.80
CA GLU A 1 -10.77 -7.81 10.15
C GLU A 1 -9.73 -8.52 10.99
N THR A 2 -8.82 -9.24 10.35
CA THR A 2 -7.69 -9.89 11.03
C THR A 2 -6.41 -9.33 10.44
N MET A 3 -5.36 -9.21 11.25
CA MET A 3 -4.06 -8.72 10.82
C MET A 3 -2.98 -9.75 11.09
N ALA A 4 -1.95 -9.76 10.26
CA ALA A 4 -0.71 -10.51 10.50
C ALA A 4 0.49 -9.68 10.09
N PHE A 5 1.64 -9.95 10.72
CA PHE A 5 2.90 -9.27 10.45
C PHE A 5 3.92 -10.31 10.03
N VAL A 6 4.61 -10.06 8.93
CA VAL A 6 5.60 -11.00 8.38
C VAL A 6 6.85 -10.25 7.96
N LYS A 7 7.99 -10.93 8.10
CA LYS A 7 9.25 -10.53 7.50
C LYS A 7 9.39 -11.21 6.15
N THR A 8 9.58 -10.45 5.09
CA THR A 8 10.03 -11.01 3.83
C THR A 8 11.51 -11.36 3.90
N LYS A 9 12.02 -12.05 2.86
CA LYS A 9 13.46 -12.31 2.70
C LYS A 9 14.32 -11.06 2.54
N TYR A 10 13.71 -9.89 2.30
CA TYR A 10 14.39 -8.60 2.16
C TYR A 10 14.49 -7.84 3.48
N ALA A 11 13.69 -8.21 4.49
CA ALA A 11 13.78 -7.63 5.81
C ALA A 11 15.09 -8.02 6.50
N ASP A 12 15.65 -7.11 7.29
CA ASP A 12 16.69 -7.47 8.25
C ASP A 12 16.10 -8.42 9.30
N GLN A 13 16.67 -9.62 9.39
CA GLN A 13 16.17 -10.64 10.31
C GLN A 13 16.54 -10.33 11.76
N SER A 14 17.54 -9.47 12.01
CA SER A 14 17.97 -9.04 13.34
C SER A 14 17.09 -7.94 13.96
N ASP A 15 16.37 -7.18 13.15
CA ASP A 15 15.39 -6.19 13.63
C ASP A 15 14.24 -6.86 14.40
N ASP A 16 13.47 -6.12 15.20
CA ASP A 16 12.27 -6.64 15.88
C ASP A 16 10.95 -6.28 15.15
N TRP A 17 11.02 -5.60 14.00
CA TRP A 17 9.86 -5.18 13.22
C TRP A 17 9.72 -5.89 11.86
N PRO A 18 8.47 -6.05 11.37
CA PRO A 18 8.14 -6.58 10.04
C PRO A 18 8.28 -5.53 8.93
N ASP A 19 8.38 -5.98 7.68
CA ASP A 19 8.30 -5.14 6.47
C ASP A 19 6.96 -5.27 5.73
N ILE A 20 6.16 -6.29 6.05
CA ILE A 20 4.80 -6.49 5.53
C ILE A 20 3.78 -6.66 6.67
N GLN A 21 2.64 -5.98 6.54
CA GLN A 21 1.41 -6.28 7.26
C GLN A 21 0.37 -6.84 6.30
N PHE A 22 -0.31 -7.92 6.67
CA PHE A 22 -1.51 -8.39 5.99
C PHE A 22 -2.75 -7.81 6.66
N HIS A 23 -3.59 -7.13 5.86
CA HIS A 23 -4.98 -6.88 6.22
C HIS A 23 -5.86 -7.96 5.60
N VAL A 24 -6.55 -8.74 6.44
CA VAL A 24 -7.49 -9.76 5.99
C VAL A 24 -8.92 -9.25 6.15
N LEU A 25 -9.56 -9.00 5.02
CA LEU A 25 -10.90 -8.41 4.94
C LEU A 25 -11.91 -9.48 4.50
N PRO A 26 -13.11 -9.54 5.12
CA PRO A 26 -14.18 -10.47 4.75
C PRO A 26 -14.95 -9.95 3.53
N GLY A 27 -14.25 -9.76 2.42
CA GLY A 27 -14.78 -9.32 1.13
C GLY A 27 -13.68 -9.17 0.08
N SER A 28 -14.07 -8.87 -1.14
CA SER A 28 -13.19 -8.62 -2.28
C SER A 28 -13.69 -7.45 -3.11
N THR A 29 -12.91 -7.09 -4.13
CA THR A 29 -13.27 -6.05 -5.11
C THR A 29 -14.64 -6.26 -5.75
N SER A 30 -15.13 -7.51 -5.88
CA SER A 30 -16.43 -7.83 -6.49
C SER A 30 -17.58 -8.01 -5.49
N SER A 31 -17.33 -7.89 -4.18
CA SER A 31 -18.32 -8.23 -3.15
C SER A 31 -19.56 -7.32 -3.15
N ASP A 32 -19.46 -6.10 -3.69
CA ASP A 32 -20.57 -5.14 -3.75
C ASP A 32 -21.13 -4.97 -5.16
N TYR A 33 -20.86 -5.92 -6.05
CA TYR A 33 -21.25 -5.89 -7.47
C TYR A 33 -20.73 -4.65 -8.22
N GLY A 34 -19.69 -3.99 -7.70
CA GLY A 34 -19.04 -2.84 -8.34
C GLY A 34 -19.77 -1.52 -8.09
N THR A 35 -20.66 -1.47 -7.10
CA THR A 35 -21.49 -0.29 -6.82
C THR A 35 -20.72 0.84 -6.11
N ARG A 36 -19.81 0.51 -5.19
CA ARG A 36 -19.01 1.46 -4.39
C ARG A 36 -17.51 1.18 -4.46
N ILE A 37 -17.08 -0.07 -4.23
CA ILE A 37 -15.68 -0.47 -4.10
C ILE A 37 -14.89 -0.08 -5.36
N LYS A 38 -15.42 -0.42 -6.53
CA LYS A 38 -14.85 -0.02 -7.83
C LYS A 38 -14.57 1.48 -7.93
N LYS A 39 -15.53 2.32 -7.50
CA LYS A 39 -15.41 3.78 -7.55
C LYS A 39 -14.40 4.31 -6.52
N VAL A 40 -14.46 3.81 -5.28
CA VAL A 40 -13.58 4.24 -4.19
C VAL A 40 -12.12 3.89 -4.49
N GLN A 41 -11.88 2.75 -5.14
CA GLN A 41 -10.55 2.29 -5.53
C GLN A 41 -10.10 2.82 -6.90
N GLY A 42 -10.92 3.63 -7.58
CA GLY A 42 -10.57 4.23 -8.87
C GLY A 42 -10.37 3.23 -10.00
N LEU A 43 -11.04 2.08 -9.96
CA LEU A 43 -10.87 1.03 -10.96
C LEU A 43 -11.57 1.37 -12.28
N THR A 44 -10.85 1.14 -13.39
CA THR A 44 -11.44 1.22 -14.73
C THR A 44 -12.39 0.05 -14.98
N ASP A 45 -13.31 0.20 -15.93
CA ASP A 45 -14.22 -0.88 -16.36
C ASP A 45 -13.47 -2.11 -16.84
N GLU A 46 -12.36 -1.87 -17.55
CA GLU A 46 -11.48 -2.92 -18.06
C GLU A 46 -10.85 -3.70 -16.91
N LEU A 47 -10.19 -3.04 -15.96
CA LEU A 47 -9.60 -3.73 -14.80
C LEU A 47 -10.66 -4.43 -13.96
N TYR A 48 -11.81 -3.79 -13.74
CA TYR A 48 -12.92 -4.38 -12.99
C TYR A 48 -13.48 -5.66 -13.65
N SER A 49 -13.34 -5.81 -14.97
CA SER A 49 -13.78 -7.03 -15.68
C SER A 49 -13.12 -8.31 -15.17
N ALA A 50 -11.91 -8.23 -14.60
CA ALA A 50 -11.24 -9.38 -14.00
C ALA A 50 -11.93 -9.89 -12.72
N PHE A 51 -12.70 -9.04 -12.04
CA PHE A 51 -13.39 -9.38 -10.79
C PHE A 51 -14.86 -9.74 -11.01
N LYS A 52 -15.48 -9.29 -12.11
CA LYS A 52 -16.91 -9.53 -12.42
C LYS A 52 -17.34 -11.00 -12.30
N PRO A 53 -16.58 -12.01 -12.77
CA PRO A 53 -16.97 -13.42 -12.67
C PRO A 53 -17.17 -13.92 -11.24
N TYR A 54 -16.60 -13.22 -10.25
CA TYR A 54 -16.66 -13.58 -8.83
C TYR A 54 -17.68 -12.74 -8.04
N SER A 55 -18.57 -12.01 -8.71
CA SER A 55 -19.59 -11.20 -8.03
C SER A 55 -20.62 -12.10 -7.35
N GLY A 56 -20.94 -11.81 -6.09
CA GLY A 56 -21.91 -12.59 -5.30
C GLY A 56 -21.36 -13.90 -4.70
N LEU A 57 -20.09 -14.23 -4.94
CA LEU A 57 -19.43 -15.35 -4.26
C LEU A 57 -18.91 -14.92 -2.88
N PRO A 58 -18.93 -15.82 -1.88
CA PRO A 58 -18.18 -15.61 -0.63
C PRO A 58 -16.70 -15.42 -0.94
N ALA A 59 -16.12 -14.32 -0.46
CA ALA A 59 -14.75 -13.97 -0.74
C ALA A 59 -14.10 -13.28 0.46
N PHE A 60 -12.78 -13.35 0.52
CA PHE A 60 -11.94 -12.56 1.41
C PHE A 60 -10.74 -12.04 0.63
N THR A 61 -10.09 -11.00 1.14
CA THR A 61 -8.88 -10.43 0.55
C THR A 61 -7.78 -10.43 1.59
N ILE A 62 -6.59 -10.86 1.20
CA ILE A 62 -5.36 -10.63 1.95
C ILE A 62 -4.63 -9.49 1.23
N LEU A 63 -4.49 -8.35 1.89
CA LEU A 63 -3.82 -7.16 1.36
C LEU A 63 -2.43 -7.02 1.97
N PRO A 64 -1.34 -7.32 1.24
CA PRO A 64 0.02 -7.00 1.67
C PRO A 64 0.23 -5.49 1.66
N THR A 65 0.55 -4.94 2.82
CA THR A 65 0.89 -3.53 3.02
C THR A 65 2.37 -3.42 3.32
N LEU A 66 3.07 -2.63 2.51
CA LEU A 66 4.48 -2.29 2.72
C LEU A 66 4.62 -1.33 3.90
N LEU A 67 5.30 -1.77 4.96
CA LEU A 67 5.42 -1.01 6.20
C LEU A 67 6.61 -0.05 6.21
N ARG A 68 7.64 -0.34 5.41
CA ARG A 68 8.91 0.39 5.38
C ARG A 68 9.23 0.83 3.94
N PRO A 69 8.38 1.66 3.31
CA PRO A 69 8.64 2.10 1.94
C PRO A 69 9.96 2.87 1.88
N LEU A 70 10.71 2.67 0.80
CA LEU A 70 11.94 3.39 0.47
C LEU A 70 11.66 4.57 -0.46
N SER A 71 10.62 4.47 -1.28
CA SER A 71 10.12 5.60 -2.08
C SER A 71 9.77 6.79 -1.19
N ARG A 72 10.07 8.00 -1.67
CA ARG A 72 9.77 9.27 -0.97
C ARG A 72 9.07 10.25 -1.90
N GLY A 73 7.89 10.67 -1.49
CA GLY A 73 7.07 11.64 -2.21
C GLY A 73 7.23 13.07 -1.73
N PHE A 74 6.35 13.95 -2.20
CA PHE A 74 6.24 15.33 -1.73
C PHE A 74 4.78 15.81 -1.72
N ILE A 75 4.55 16.84 -0.91
CA ILE A 75 3.38 17.72 -0.99
C ILE A 75 3.89 19.13 -1.25
N ARG A 76 3.36 19.81 -2.26
CA ARG A 76 3.75 21.19 -2.58
C ARG A 76 2.56 22.06 -2.95
N LEU A 77 2.68 23.35 -2.68
CA LEU A 77 1.69 24.33 -3.11
C LEU A 77 1.56 24.31 -4.63
N ARG A 78 0.32 24.30 -5.12
CA ARG A 78 0.00 24.46 -6.55
C ARG A 78 -0.06 25.93 -6.94
N SER A 79 -0.38 26.79 -5.99
CA SER A 79 -0.75 28.20 -6.17
C SER A 79 -0.53 28.94 -4.85
N ALA A 80 -0.42 30.26 -4.91
CA ALA A 80 -0.44 31.12 -3.72
C ALA A 80 -1.82 31.19 -3.03
N ASN A 81 -2.89 30.71 -3.67
CA ASN A 81 -4.22 30.67 -3.04
C ASN A 81 -4.31 29.48 -2.05
N PRO A 82 -4.48 29.72 -0.73
CA PRO A 82 -4.51 28.67 0.28
C PRO A 82 -5.74 27.76 0.20
N PHE A 83 -6.80 28.17 -0.51
CA PHE A 83 -8.00 27.36 -0.72
C PHE A 83 -7.87 26.38 -1.88
N LYS A 84 -6.77 26.41 -2.64
CA LYS A 84 -6.51 25.42 -3.70
C LYS A 84 -5.77 24.21 -3.15
N HIS A 85 -6.28 23.01 -3.46
CA HIS A 85 -5.63 21.77 -3.07
C HIS A 85 -4.17 21.70 -3.58
N PRO A 86 -3.25 21.16 -2.75
CA PRO A 86 -1.85 21.03 -3.12
C PRO A 86 -1.65 20.00 -4.25
N VAL A 87 -0.42 19.94 -4.75
CA VAL A 87 0.05 18.78 -5.51
C VAL A 87 0.55 17.76 -4.50
N ILE A 88 0.03 16.54 -4.59
CA ILE A 88 0.45 15.41 -3.76
C ILE A 88 0.99 14.36 -4.73
N ASP A 89 2.25 14.02 -4.58
CA ASP A 89 2.91 12.98 -5.36
C ASP A 89 3.69 12.07 -4.41
N PRO A 90 3.13 10.91 -4.01
CA PRO A 90 3.82 9.95 -3.16
C PRO A 90 5.05 9.32 -3.81
N LYS A 91 5.21 9.46 -5.14
CA LYS A 91 6.22 8.77 -5.94
C LYS A 91 6.28 7.26 -5.68
N PHE A 92 5.11 6.62 -5.64
CA PHE A 92 5.02 5.17 -5.45
C PHE A 92 5.97 4.45 -6.40
N PHE A 93 6.76 3.53 -5.86
CA PHE A 93 7.66 2.68 -6.62
C PHE A 93 8.76 3.42 -7.37
N SER A 94 9.10 4.65 -6.95
CA SER A 94 10.33 5.32 -7.40
C SER A 94 11.60 4.56 -6.99
N ASP A 95 11.50 3.76 -5.94
CA ASP A 95 12.48 2.76 -5.57
C ASP A 95 11.92 1.37 -5.87
N GLU A 96 12.55 0.63 -6.78
CA GLU A 96 12.06 -0.67 -7.24
C GLU A 96 12.06 -1.73 -6.14
N ARG A 97 12.84 -1.56 -5.07
CA ARG A 97 12.85 -2.49 -3.93
C ARG A 97 11.50 -2.56 -3.22
N ASP A 98 10.72 -1.48 -3.26
CA ASP A 98 9.34 -1.48 -2.73
C ASP A 98 8.46 -2.49 -3.48
N LEU A 99 8.68 -2.65 -4.80
CA LEU A 99 7.96 -3.64 -5.62
C LEU A 99 8.38 -5.06 -5.25
N ASP A 100 9.68 -5.29 -5.04
CA ASP A 100 10.21 -6.61 -4.72
C ASP A 100 9.64 -7.15 -3.40
N VAL A 101 9.55 -6.29 -2.38
CA VAL A 101 8.95 -6.61 -1.08
C VAL A 101 7.45 -6.92 -1.22
N LEU A 102 6.71 -6.12 -1.99
CA LEU A 102 5.28 -6.36 -2.22
C LEU A 102 5.02 -7.65 -3.01
N VAL A 103 5.83 -7.96 -4.02
CA VAL A 103 5.75 -9.23 -4.76
C VAL A 103 5.95 -10.41 -3.82
N GLU A 104 6.94 -10.35 -2.94
CA GLU A 104 7.17 -11.39 -1.93
C GLU A 104 5.98 -11.47 -0.95
N GLY A 105 5.44 -10.34 -0.51
CA GLY A 105 4.22 -10.29 0.30
C GLY A 105 3.00 -10.94 -0.39
N MET A 106 2.83 -10.75 -1.70
CA MET A 106 1.77 -11.41 -2.47
C MET A 106 1.97 -12.92 -2.57
N LYS A 107 3.21 -13.39 -2.74
CA LYS A 107 3.52 -14.83 -2.74
C LYS A 107 3.19 -15.47 -1.39
N LEU A 108 3.55 -14.81 -0.29
CA LEU A 108 3.20 -15.25 1.05
C LEU A 108 1.67 -15.27 1.25
N ALA A 109 0.94 -14.27 0.77
CA ALA A 109 -0.52 -14.25 0.81
C ALA A 109 -1.15 -15.42 0.02
N LEU A 110 -0.61 -15.74 -1.16
CA LEU A 110 -1.03 -16.92 -1.95
C LEU A 110 -0.75 -18.23 -1.20
N ALA A 111 0.41 -18.34 -0.55
CA ALA A 111 0.75 -19.51 0.26
C ALA A 111 -0.20 -19.66 1.47
N VAL A 112 -0.58 -18.56 2.13
CA VAL A 112 -1.58 -18.57 3.21
C VAL A 112 -2.90 -19.15 2.70
N ALA A 113 -3.38 -18.70 1.53
CA ALA A 113 -4.62 -19.21 0.93
C ALA A 113 -4.59 -20.73 0.65
N GLN A 114 -3.40 -21.32 0.49
CA GLN A 114 -3.18 -22.75 0.28
C GLN A 114 -2.98 -23.55 1.58
N THR A 115 -3.09 -22.94 2.76
CA THR A 115 -2.93 -23.68 4.03
C THR A 115 -4.11 -24.62 4.30
N PRO A 116 -3.91 -25.74 5.04
CA PRO A 116 -4.98 -26.71 5.31
C PRO A 116 -6.27 -26.12 5.89
N PRO A 117 -6.23 -25.14 6.82
CA PRO A 117 -7.46 -24.50 7.32
C PRO A 117 -8.27 -23.79 6.24
N LEU A 118 -7.62 -23.17 5.24
CA LEU A 118 -8.30 -22.47 4.15
C LEU A 118 -8.67 -23.42 2.99
N GLN A 119 -7.87 -24.45 2.75
CA GLN A 119 -8.21 -25.52 1.80
C GLN A 119 -9.52 -26.25 2.17
N LYS A 120 -9.82 -26.40 3.47
CA LYS A 120 -11.11 -26.95 3.94
C LYS A 120 -12.32 -26.18 3.39
N TYR A 121 -12.17 -24.89 3.10
CA TYR A 121 -13.21 -24.04 2.53
C TYR A 121 -13.09 -23.87 1.02
N ASN A 122 -12.21 -24.64 0.36
CA ASN A 122 -11.91 -24.52 -1.06
C ASN A 122 -11.49 -23.08 -1.46
N ALA A 123 -10.78 -22.40 -0.56
CA ALA A 123 -10.28 -21.05 -0.81
C ALA A 123 -9.35 -21.07 -2.04
N THR A 124 -9.80 -20.41 -3.11
CA THR A 124 -9.10 -20.42 -4.39
C THR A 124 -8.77 -18.99 -4.78
N PRO A 125 -7.49 -18.65 -5.05
CA PRO A 125 -7.13 -17.36 -5.62
C PRO A 125 -7.87 -17.11 -6.94
N ILE A 126 -8.09 -15.85 -7.30
CA ILE A 126 -8.79 -15.51 -8.56
C ILE A 126 -8.05 -16.13 -9.75
N GLN A 127 -8.76 -16.74 -10.68
CA GLN A 127 -8.15 -17.41 -11.85
C GLN A 127 -8.20 -16.54 -13.11
N THR A 128 -8.75 -15.33 -13.00
CA THR A 128 -8.82 -14.38 -14.11
C THR A 128 -7.61 -13.45 -14.08
N SER A 129 -6.87 -13.38 -15.19
CA SER A 129 -5.75 -12.43 -15.34
C SER A 129 -6.23 -10.99 -15.37
N TYR A 130 -5.42 -10.07 -14.83
CA TYR A 130 -5.65 -8.64 -15.04
C TYR A 130 -5.40 -8.33 -16.52
N PRO A 131 -6.26 -7.54 -17.18
CA PRO A 131 -6.11 -7.22 -18.60
C PRO A 131 -4.72 -6.66 -18.96
N GLN A 132 -4.20 -5.78 -18.11
CA GLN A 132 -2.89 -5.13 -18.25
C GLN A 132 -1.71 -6.11 -18.11
N CYS A 133 -1.93 -7.26 -17.48
CA CYS A 133 -0.89 -8.22 -17.12
C CYS A 133 -0.98 -9.54 -17.88
N LYS A 134 -1.84 -9.63 -18.91
CA LYS A 134 -2.08 -10.86 -19.69
C LYS A 134 -0.85 -11.43 -20.38
N ALA A 135 0.18 -10.62 -20.61
CA ALA A 135 1.44 -11.05 -21.21
C ALA A 135 2.29 -11.96 -20.28
N HIS A 136 1.95 -12.02 -18.99
CA HIS A 136 2.67 -12.81 -18.01
C HIS A 136 1.84 -14.02 -17.55
N THR A 137 2.52 -15.13 -17.27
CA THR A 137 1.88 -16.30 -16.66
C THR A 137 1.27 -15.93 -15.31
N LEU A 138 0.01 -16.33 -15.08
CA LEU A 138 -0.71 -16.04 -13.84
C LEU A 138 0.12 -16.44 -12.62
N TYR A 139 0.26 -15.52 -11.66
CA TYR A 139 1.04 -15.66 -10.42
C TYR A 139 2.55 -15.86 -10.56
N SER A 140 3.12 -15.70 -11.76
CA SER A 140 4.58 -15.51 -11.90
C SER A 140 5.03 -14.18 -11.28
N ASP A 141 6.32 -14.06 -10.94
CA ASP A 141 6.91 -12.82 -10.42
C ASP A 141 6.62 -11.61 -11.30
N ALA A 142 6.72 -11.77 -12.63
CA ALA A 142 6.41 -10.72 -13.58
C ALA A 142 4.93 -10.32 -13.56
N TYR A 143 4.03 -11.31 -13.43
CA TYR A 143 2.60 -11.05 -13.29
C TYR A 143 2.30 -10.31 -11.97
N LEU A 144 2.85 -10.77 -10.85
CA LEU A 144 2.66 -10.14 -9.54
C LEU A 144 3.22 -8.70 -9.53
N ARG A 145 4.40 -8.46 -10.11
CA ARG A 145 4.95 -7.11 -10.25
C ARG A 145 4.01 -6.21 -11.06
N CYS A 146 3.50 -6.70 -12.18
CA CYS A 146 2.51 -5.98 -12.99
C CYS A 146 1.22 -5.70 -12.21
N MET A 147 0.72 -6.65 -11.41
CA MET A 147 -0.45 -6.45 -10.55
C MET A 147 -0.24 -5.32 -9.55
N VAL A 148 0.89 -5.29 -8.85
CA VAL A 148 1.22 -4.22 -7.90
C VAL A 148 1.19 -2.86 -8.60
N GLN A 149 1.83 -2.74 -9.76
CA GLN A 149 1.87 -1.48 -10.50
C GLN A 149 0.50 -1.07 -11.08
N THR A 150 -0.34 -2.05 -11.44
CA THR A 150 -1.66 -1.81 -12.03
C THR A 150 -2.71 -1.47 -10.97
N TYR A 151 -2.64 -2.12 -9.82
CA TYR A 151 -3.65 -2.02 -8.78
C TYR A 151 -3.02 -2.01 -7.38
N THR A 152 -2.52 -0.84 -7.02
CA THR A 152 -2.13 -0.50 -5.64
C THR A 152 -3.15 0.46 -5.04
N SER A 153 -3.43 0.29 -3.75
CA SER A 153 -4.22 1.22 -2.96
C SER A 153 -3.41 1.69 -1.76
N ILE A 154 -3.85 2.78 -1.13
CA ILE A 154 -3.26 3.31 0.09
C ILE A 154 -4.17 2.98 1.27
N ILE A 155 -3.57 2.72 2.43
CA ILE A 155 -4.31 2.57 3.70
C ILE A 155 -4.39 3.89 4.49
N TYR A 156 -4.25 5.02 3.80
CA TYR A 156 -4.47 6.37 4.33
C TYR A 156 -3.57 6.79 5.51
N HIS A 157 -2.30 6.37 5.50
CA HIS A 157 -1.28 6.78 6.50
C HIS A 157 -0.15 7.66 5.91
N PRO A 158 -0.45 8.86 5.35
CA PRO A 158 0.60 9.80 4.96
C PRO A 158 1.28 10.39 6.21
N MET A 159 2.60 10.51 6.17
CA MET A 159 3.43 10.98 7.29
C MET A 159 4.72 11.63 6.78
N GLY A 160 5.48 12.28 7.68
CA GLY A 160 6.84 12.74 7.40
C GLY A 160 7.01 14.04 6.60
N THR A 161 5.93 14.76 6.28
CA THR A 161 6.02 16.01 5.49
C THR A 161 6.56 17.20 6.27
N CYS A 162 6.62 17.12 7.60
CA CYS A 162 7.27 18.09 8.50
C CYS A 162 8.18 17.36 9.49
N ARG A 163 9.03 16.47 8.96
CA ARG A 163 9.93 15.57 9.70
C ARG A 163 10.56 16.22 10.93
N MET A 164 10.43 15.54 12.06
CA MET A 164 11.15 15.83 13.29
C MET A 164 12.58 15.31 13.24
N GLY A 165 13.55 16.10 13.68
CA GLY A 165 14.93 15.65 13.83
C GLY A 165 15.87 16.71 14.40
N PRO A 166 17.19 16.44 14.40
CA PRO A 166 18.19 17.40 14.83
C PRO A 166 18.11 18.72 14.07
N ALA A 167 18.37 19.85 14.73
CA ALA A 167 18.27 21.17 14.11
C ALA A 167 19.31 21.43 13.01
N ASP A 168 20.38 20.63 12.97
CA ASP A 168 21.44 20.64 11.96
C ASP A 168 21.19 19.64 10.80
N ASP A 169 20.15 18.80 10.88
CA ASP A 169 19.72 17.97 9.75
C ASP A 169 18.93 18.81 8.74
N GLN A 170 19.44 18.89 7.51
CA GLN A 170 18.84 19.65 6.42
C GLN A 170 17.44 19.16 6.01
N ASN A 171 17.07 17.93 6.35
CA ASN A 171 15.75 17.37 6.04
C ASN A 171 14.74 17.55 7.18
N SER A 172 15.16 18.09 8.32
CA SER A 172 14.28 18.32 9.47
C SER A 172 13.55 19.65 9.34
N VAL A 173 12.24 19.64 9.63
CA VAL A 173 11.38 20.83 9.62
C VAL A 173 11.09 21.30 11.04
N VAL A 174 10.95 20.34 11.97
CA VAL A 174 10.78 20.61 13.40
C VAL A 174 11.87 19.96 14.23
N ASP A 175 12.22 20.57 15.35
CA ASP A 175 13.15 19.97 16.31
C ASP A 175 12.48 18.89 17.18
N LEU A 176 13.26 18.28 18.07
CA LEU A 176 12.79 17.24 19.01
C LEU A 176 11.71 17.71 20.00
N GLN A 177 11.46 19.02 20.07
CA GLN A 177 10.38 19.63 20.85
C GLN A 177 9.22 20.09 19.94
N LEU A 178 9.20 19.65 18.69
CA LEU A 178 8.19 19.98 17.67
C LEU A 178 8.13 21.46 17.29
N ARG A 179 9.18 22.23 17.58
CA ARG A 179 9.26 23.65 17.20
C ARG A 179 9.76 23.75 15.77
N VAL A 180 9.13 24.60 14.97
CA VAL A 180 9.59 24.85 13.59
C VAL A 180 10.98 25.47 13.63
N ILE A 181 11.93 24.84 12.95
CA ILE A 181 13.33 25.27 12.94
C ILE A 181 13.41 26.65 12.26
N GLY A 182 14.10 27.59 12.90
CA GLY A 182 14.25 28.97 12.42
C GLY A 182 13.06 29.89 12.65
N VAL A 183 11.95 29.42 13.26
CA VAL A 183 10.76 30.25 13.50
C VAL A 183 10.35 30.21 14.99
N ARG A 184 10.09 31.38 15.57
CA ARG A 184 9.69 31.48 16.99
C ARG A 184 8.17 31.35 17.14
N GLY A 185 7.74 30.63 18.18
CA GLY A 185 6.33 30.55 18.58
C GLY A 185 5.44 29.63 17.74
N ILE A 186 6.02 28.82 16.84
CA ILE A 186 5.28 27.89 15.98
C ILE A 186 5.70 26.44 16.26
N ARG A 187 4.72 25.54 16.33
CA ARG A 187 4.91 24.09 16.41
C ARG A 187 4.02 23.38 15.40
N VAL A 188 4.43 22.17 14.99
CA VAL A 188 3.61 21.24 14.20
C VAL A 188 3.33 20.02 15.07
N VAL A 189 2.06 19.63 15.22
CA VAL A 189 1.64 18.58 16.17
C VAL A 189 0.62 17.65 15.51
N ASP A 190 1.04 16.97 14.44
CA ASP A 190 0.27 15.95 13.73
C ASP A 190 1.20 14.86 13.15
N GLY A 191 0.66 13.91 12.38
CA GLY A 191 1.44 12.80 11.79
C GLY A 191 2.55 13.22 10.83
N SER A 192 2.59 14.47 10.37
CA SER A 192 3.64 14.98 9.48
C SER A 192 5.01 15.01 10.15
N VAL A 193 5.09 15.04 11.48
CA VAL A 193 6.37 15.12 12.22
C VAL A 193 7.06 13.78 12.41
N ILE A 194 6.33 12.66 12.21
CA ILE A 194 6.89 11.32 12.40
C ILE A 194 7.94 11.07 11.29
N PRO A 195 9.20 10.76 11.63
CA PRO A 195 10.33 10.76 10.70
C PRO A 195 10.39 9.57 9.73
#